data_AF-A0A7W0R978-F1
#
_entry.id   AF-A0A7W0R978-F1
#
_cell.length_a   1.000
_cell.length_b   1.000
_cell.length_c   1.000
_cell.angle_alpha   90.00
_cell.angle_beta   90.00
_cell.angle_gamma   90.00
#
_symmetry.space_group_name_H-M   'P 1'
#
loop_
_entity.id
_entity.type
_entity.pdbx_description
1 polymer ?
#
loop_
_entity_poly.entity_id
_entity_poly.type
_entity_poly.pdbx_seq_one_letter_code
_entity_poly.pdbx_strand_id
1 'polypeptide(L)'
;MKVPSYDDLARSIPDIHPRDTFDQVTRLVPSAEPVVTCDSPGTLRAVRRVPSGMPPANALFACVRGRSQAHAGAAMGLAREFSPRIERHEDGCVVLDVAGLSRMLGDAHGIAAQLERMASARGLKARISVAPTQTAARLLAIADVEPRVVTGDAAAALASLPLEVLQQLVATPLKVFDIMRRWGIRRIGEFAALPAADVSSRFGQQGVAVQRLASGFDARPLVPDPDVPRFIQMMELEWPLETLEPLSFVFARLLDPLASSLERADRAGAAIRLALR
;
A
#
# COMPACT_ATOMS: atom_id res chain seq x y z
N MET A 1 -13.78 -31.32 51.26
CA MET A 1 -13.69 -30.40 50.11
C MET A 1 -12.26 -29.84 50.09
N LYS A 2 -11.43 -30.23 49.12
CA LYS A 2 -10.08 -29.67 48.96
C LYS A 2 -10.18 -28.35 48.18
N VAL A 3 -9.65 -27.28 48.76
CA VAL A 3 -9.51 -25.99 48.07
C VAL A 3 -8.36 -26.11 47.05
N PRO A 4 -8.54 -25.71 45.78
CA PRO A 4 -7.46 -25.80 44.78
C PRO A 4 -6.29 -24.89 45.12
N SER A 5 -5.08 -25.31 44.77
CA SER A 5 -3.85 -24.52 44.95
C SER A 5 -3.81 -23.38 43.93
N TYR A 6 -3.16 -22.27 44.28
CA TYR A 6 -3.00 -21.10 43.41
C TYR A 6 -2.30 -21.44 42.07
N ASP A 7 -1.44 -22.47 42.06
CA ASP A 7 -0.76 -22.95 40.86
C ASP A 7 -1.69 -23.65 39.85
N ASP A 8 -2.86 -24.13 40.27
CA ASP A 8 -3.80 -24.83 39.36
C ASP A 8 -4.57 -23.87 38.44
N LEU A 9 -4.54 -22.55 38.72
CA LEU A 9 -5.27 -21.53 37.97
C LEU A 9 -4.41 -20.82 36.91
N ALA A 10 -3.10 -21.03 36.90
CA ALA A 10 -2.19 -20.45 35.92
C ALA A 10 -1.90 -21.46 34.80
N ARG A 11 -2.75 -21.50 33.77
CA ARG A 11 -2.36 -22.12 32.49
C ARG A 11 -1.09 -21.40 32.02
N SER A 12 0.03 -22.14 31.94
CA SER A 12 1.31 -21.65 31.42
C SER A 12 1.07 -20.77 30.20
N ILE A 13 1.42 -19.49 30.34
CA ILE A 13 1.55 -18.59 29.20
C ILE A 13 2.66 -19.22 28.35
N PRO A 14 2.43 -19.59 27.09
CA PRO A 14 3.51 -20.08 26.25
C PRO A 14 4.57 -18.99 26.18
N ASP A 15 5.83 -19.35 26.45
CA ASP A 15 6.98 -18.45 26.33
C ASP A 15 7.08 -17.97 24.88
N ILE A 16 6.52 -16.78 24.62
CA ILE A 16 6.73 -16.08 23.36
C ILE A 16 8.14 -15.50 23.44
N HIS A 17 9.08 -16.16 22.78
CA HIS A 17 10.45 -15.68 22.72
C HIS A 17 10.46 -14.32 21.99
N PRO A 18 11.11 -13.27 22.52
CA PRO A 18 11.08 -11.93 21.93
C PRO A 18 11.51 -11.88 20.46
N ARG A 19 12.31 -12.86 20.01
CA ARG A 19 12.78 -13.00 18.62
C ARG A 19 11.67 -13.36 17.63
N ASP A 20 10.68 -14.15 18.03
CA ASP A 20 9.58 -14.58 17.14
C ASP A 20 8.57 -13.46 16.86
N THR A 21 8.50 -12.47 17.75
CA THR A 21 7.72 -11.23 17.56
C THR A 21 8.49 -10.22 16.70
N PHE A 22 9.82 -10.26 16.74
CA PHE A 22 10.69 -9.33 16.00
C PHE A 22 10.65 -9.58 14.48
N ASP A 23 10.68 -10.84 14.03
CA ASP A 23 10.69 -11.17 12.59
C ASP A 23 9.37 -10.83 11.86
N GLN A 24 8.25 -10.81 12.57
CA GLN A 24 6.94 -10.48 11.99
C GLN A 24 6.71 -8.96 11.88
N VAL A 25 7.38 -8.15 12.71
CA VAL A 25 7.27 -6.69 12.74
C VAL A 25 8.17 -6.01 11.71
N THR A 26 9.33 -6.59 11.37
CA THR A 26 10.23 -6.07 10.34
C THR A 26 9.57 -5.95 8.95
N ARG A 27 8.48 -6.69 8.70
CA ARG A 27 7.70 -6.60 7.46
C ARG A 27 6.75 -5.39 7.38
N LEU A 28 6.39 -4.77 8.49
CA LEU A 28 5.49 -3.60 8.54
C LEU A 28 6.20 -2.31 9.00
N VAL A 29 7.30 -2.43 9.74
CA VAL A 29 8.22 -1.35 10.07
C VAL A 29 9.65 -1.88 9.91
N PRO A 30 10.37 -1.58 8.82
CA PRO A 30 11.77 -1.98 8.74
C PRO A 30 12.60 -1.09 9.67
N SER A 31 13.49 -1.70 10.43
CA SER A 31 14.77 -1.06 10.76
C SER A 31 15.40 -0.61 9.45
N ALA A 32 15.74 0.67 9.37
CA ALA A 32 16.35 1.26 8.19
C ALA A 32 17.75 0.67 7.96
N GLU A 33 17.84 -0.38 7.16
CA GLU A 33 19.11 -0.69 6.51
C GLU A 33 19.27 0.22 5.29
N PRO A 34 20.43 0.89 5.15
CA PRO A 34 20.65 1.84 4.09
C PRO A 34 20.67 1.11 2.74
N VAL A 35 19.72 1.45 1.86
CA VAL A 35 19.88 1.19 0.43
C VAL A 35 20.99 2.14 -0.05
N VAL A 36 22.19 1.61 -0.14
CA VAL A 36 23.34 2.29 -0.74
C VAL A 36 23.22 2.09 -2.25
N THR A 37 22.73 3.11 -2.96
CA THR A 37 22.99 3.22 -4.39
C THR A 37 24.18 4.16 -4.59
N CYS A 38 25.27 3.60 -5.08
CA CYS A 38 26.44 4.33 -5.53
C CYS A 38 26.18 4.90 -6.93
N ASP A 39 25.82 6.18 -7.00
CA ASP A 39 25.99 6.96 -8.24
C ASP A 39 27.39 7.60 -8.20
N SER A 40 28.38 6.90 -8.77
CA SER A 40 29.79 7.30 -9.02
C SER A 40 30.70 7.57 -7.80
N PRO A 41 32.04 7.35 -7.91
CA PRO A 41 32.93 7.33 -6.76
C PRO A 41 33.25 8.75 -6.27
N GLY A 42 32.80 9.09 -5.06
CA GLY A 42 33.51 10.10 -4.24
C GLY A 42 32.72 11.31 -3.75
N THR A 43 31.39 11.39 -3.87
CA THR A 43 30.67 12.50 -3.20
C THR A 43 29.30 12.07 -2.66
N LEU A 44 29.26 11.75 -1.37
CA LEU A 44 28.05 11.52 -0.60
C LEU A 44 27.26 12.83 -0.48
N ARG A 45 26.34 13.10 -1.42
CA ARG A 45 25.37 14.18 -1.27
C ARG A 45 24.10 13.61 -0.68
N ALA A 46 23.75 14.02 0.53
CA ALA A 46 22.53 13.58 1.20
C ALA A 46 21.31 13.90 0.32
N VAL A 47 20.66 12.86 -0.20
CA VAL A 47 19.35 13.01 -0.85
C VAL A 47 18.41 13.56 0.20
N ARG A 48 17.86 14.74 -0.06
CA ARG A 48 16.88 15.38 0.82
C ARG A 48 15.69 14.44 0.94
N ARG A 49 15.56 13.77 2.10
CA ARG A 49 14.42 12.93 2.46
C ARG A 49 13.14 13.71 2.16
N VAL A 50 12.31 13.21 1.25
CA VAL A 50 10.90 13.56 1.27
C VAL A 50 10.38 13.04 2.61
N PRO A 51 9.78 13.87 3.48
CA PRO A 51 9.25 13.39 4.74
C PRO A 51 8.22 12.30 4.45
N SER A 52 8.51 11.08 4.92
CA SER A 52 7.60 9.94 4.87
C SER A 52 6.30 10.33 5.58
N GLY A 53 5.20 10.44 4.83
CA GLY A 53 3.87 10.68 5.40
C GLY A 53 2.96 11.59 4.57
N MET A 54 3.47 12.38 3.61
CA MET A 54 2.60 13.15 2.71
C MET A 54 2.55 12.48 1.33
N PRO A 55 1.37 12.01 0.87
CA PRO A 55 1.24 11.56 -0.51
C PRO A 55 1.62 12.71 -1.46
N PRO A 56 2.21 12.44 -2.64
CA PRO A 56 2.40 13.46 -3.66
C PRO A 56 1.05 14.15 -3.96
N ALA A 57 1.07 15.41 -4.38
CA ALA A 57 -0.11 16.28 -4.49
C ALA A 57 -1.27 15.76 -5.39
N ASN A 58 -1.13 14.61 -6.04
CA ASN A 58 -2.14 13.92 -6.84
C ASN A 58 -2.15 12.39 -6.60
N ALA A 59 -1.74 11.91 -5.44
CA ALA A 59 -1.77 10.48 -5.17
C ALA A 59 -3.21 9.97 -5.15
N LEU A 60 -3.44 8.85 -5.85
CA LEU A 60 -4.72 8.18 -5.89
C LEU A 60 -4.44 6.69 -5.99
N PHE A 61 -5.03 5.92 -5.10
CA PHE A 61 -4.86 4.48 -5.02
C PHE A 61 -6.21 3.81 -5.13
N ALA A 62 -6.27 2.71 -5.87
CA ALA A 62 -7.40 1.81 -5.84
C ALA A 62 -7.04 0.56 -5.02
N CYS A 63 -8.05 -0.08 -4.44
CA CYS A 63 -7.90 -1.38 -3.80
C CYS A 63 -8.94 -2.34 -4.39
N VAL A 64 -8.49 -3.53 -4.79
CA VAL A 64 -9.35 -4.63 -5.24
C VAL A 64 -9.23 -5.78 -4.25
N ARG A 65 -10.35 -6.19 -3.66
CA ARG A 65 -10.41 -7.32 -2.72
C ARG A 65 -11.48 -8.32 -3.16
N GLY A 66 -11.10 -9.56 -3.46
CA GLY A 66 -12.07 -10.62 -3.74
C GLY A 66 -12.98 -10.89 -2.54
N ARG A 67 -14.27 -11.21 -2.76
CA ARG A 67 -15.20 -11.58 -1.66
C ARG A 67 -14.88 -12.92 -1.00
N SER A 68 -14.04 -13.74 -1.62
CA SER A 68 -13.53 -15.01 -1.07
C SER A 68 -12.08 -15.25 -1.48
N GLN A 69 -11.38 -16.16 -0.80
CA GLN A 69 -10.00 -16.50 -1.15
C GLN A 69 -9.85 -17.05 -2.58
N ALA A 70 -10.86 -17.75 -3.09
CA ALA A 70 -10.88 -18.24 -4.48
C ALA A 70 -10.76 -17.10 -5.52
N HIS A 71 -11.18 -15.89 -5.15
CA HIS A 71 -11.12 -14.70 -6.01
C HIS A 71 -9.81 -13.91 -5.90
N ALA A 72 -8.87 -14.31 -5.01
CA ALA A 72 -7.63 -13.56 -4.80
C ALA A 72 -6.74 -13.52 -6.05
N GLY A 73 -6.61 -14.64 -6.77
CA GLY A 73 -5.85 -14.69 -8.02
C GLY A 73 -6.47 -13.82 -9.13
N ALA A 74 -7.80 -13.83 -9.25
CA ALA A 74 -8.51 -12.99 -10.22
C ALA A 74 -8.42 -11.50 -9.88
N ALA A 75 -8.49 -11.12 -8.60
CA ALA A 75 -8.26 -9.74 -8.15
C ALA A 75 -6.84 -9.26 -8.48
N MET A 76 -5.84 -10.13 -8.30
CA MET A 76 -4.46 -9.87 -8.70
C MET A 76 -4.34 -9.66 -10.22
N GLY A 77 -4.93 -10.55 -11.03
CA GLY A 77 -4.93 -10.44 -12.48
C GLY A 77 -5.56 -9.13 -12.97
N LEU A 78 -6.71 -8.76 -12.40
CA LEU A 78 -7.37 -7.49 -12.70
C LEU A 78 -6.49 -6.28 -12.36
N ALA A 79 -5.86 -6.27 -11.17
CA ALA A 79 -4.99 -5.18 -10.76
C ALA A 79 -3.76 -5.03 -11.69
N ARG A 80 -3.14 -6.15 -12.10
CA ARG A 80 -1.98 -6.19 -13.00
C ARG A 80 -2.26 -5.61 -14.39
N GLU A 81 -3.48 -5.80 -14.88
CA GLU A 81 -3.90 -5.26 -16.17
C GLU A 81 -4.11 -3.75 -16.11
N PHE A 82 -4.48 -3.24 -14.92
CA PHE A 82 -4.85 -1.84 -14.74
C PHE A 82 -3.66 -0.94 -14.38
N SER A 83 -2.70 -1.45 -13.61
CA SER A 83 -1.50 -0.70 -13.21
C SER A 83 -0.30 -1.64 -13.06
N PRO A 84 0.91 -1.21 -13.46
CA PRO A 84 2.13 -1.95 -13.17
C PRO A 84 2.61 -1.75 -11.72
N ARG A 85 2.00 -0.82 -10.99
CA ARG A 85 2.38 -0.45 -9.62
C ARG A 85 1.33 -0.98 -8.66
N ILE A 86 1.38 -2.28 -8.40
CA ILE A 86 0.46 -2.97 -7.50
C ILE A 86 1.19 -3.55 -6.32
N GLU A 87 0.50 -3.74 -5.21
CA GLU A 87 1.01 -4.39 -4.02
C GLU A 87 -0.02 -5.37 -3.48
N ARG A 88 0.44 -6.58 -3.16
CA ARG A 88 -0.38 -7.62 -2.53
C ARG A 88 -0.29 -7.53 -1.01
N HIS A 89 -1.43 -7.64 -0.35
CA HIS A 89 -1.51 -7.79 1.10
C HIS A 89 -2.05 -9.16 1.51
N GLU A 90 -1.70 -9.59 2.72
CA GLU A 90 -2.09 -10.90 3.28
C GLU A 90 -3.60 -10.99 3.54
N ASP A 91 -4.27 -9.86 3.76
CA ASP A 91 -5.72 -9.74 3.96
C ASP A 91 -6.55 -9.93 2.67
N GLY A 92 -5.89 -10.23 1.55
CA GLY A 92 -6.46 -10.42 0.23
C GLY A 92 -6.70 -9.13 -0.56
N CYS A 93 -6.31 -7.97 -0.02
CA CYS A 93 -6.32 -6.71 -0.75
C CYS A 93 -5.17 -6.66 -1.76
N VAL A 94 -5.47 -6.14 -2.95
CA VAL A 94 -4.47 -5.73 -3.93
C VAL A 94 -4.61 -4.24 -4.13
N VAL A 95 -3.62 -3.48 -3.69
CA VAL A 95 -3.57 -2.02 -3.84
C VAL A 95 -2.85 -1.67 -5.12
N LEU A 96 -3.29 -0.66 -5.83
CA LEU A 96 -2.66 -0.20 -7.05
C LEU A 96 -2.63 1.33 -7.13
N ASP A 97 -1.52 1.87 -7.62
CA ASP A 97 -1.35 3.30 -7.93
C ASP A 97 -2.11 3.63 -9.22
N VAL A 98 -3.08 4.55 -9.13
CA VAL A 98 -3.95 4.99 -10.22
C VAL A 98 -3.85 6.50 -10.48
N ALA A 99 -2.90 7.20 -9.84
CA ALA A 99 -2.71 8.65 -9.94
C ALA A 99 -2.53 9.16 -11.39
N GLY A 100 -2.02 8.30 -12.28
CA GLY A 100 -1.76 8.64 -13.69
C GLY A 100 -2.90 8.33 -14.67
N LEU A 101 -3.97 7.66 -14.21
CA LEU A 101 -4.99 7.13 -15.12
C LEU A 101 -6.10 8.13 -15.44
N SER A 102 -6.12 9.30 -14.79
CA SER A 102 -7.25 10.21 -14.89
C SER A 102 -7.48 10.76 -16.31
N ARG A 103 -6.42 10.86 -17.12
CA ARG A 103 -6.54 11.29 -18.53
C ARG A 103 -7.22 10.25 -19.41
N MET A 104 -7.04 8.97 -19.12
CA MET A 104 -7.57 7.86 -19.92
C MET A 104 -8.94 7.39 -19.43
N LEU A 105 -9.16 7.38 -18.11
CA LEU A 105 -10.31 6.77 -17.47
C LEU A 105 -11.23 7.77 -16.75
N GLY A 106 -10.89 9.06 -16.76
CA GLY A 106 -11.68 10.12 -16.14
C GLY A 106 -11.31 10.36 -14.68
N ASP A 107 -12.28 10.80 -13.88
CA ASP A 107 -12.06 11.07 -12.46
C ASP A 107 -11.97 9.76 -11.64
N ALA A 108 -11.86 9.88 -10.31
CA ALA A 108 -11.77 8.72 -9.42
C ALA A 108 -12.99 7.78 -9.53
N HIS A 109 -14.18 8.33 -9.80
CA HIS A 109 -15.38 7.53 -10.03
C HIS A 109 -15.31 6.79 -11.37
N GLY A 110 -14.84 7.43 -12.43
CA GLY A 110 -14.60 6.78 -13.72
C GLY A 110 -13.61 5.61 -13.62
N ILE A 111 -12.53 5.81 -12.87
CA ILE A 111 -11.54 4.76 -12.56
C ILE A 111 -12.18 3.59 -11.81
N ALA A 112 -12.93 3.87 -10.73
CA ALA A 112 -13.62 2.84 -9.94
C ALA A 112 -14.63 2.06 -10.80
N ALA A 113 -15.45 2.78 -11.58
CA ALA A 113 -16.45 2.18 -12.45
C ALA A 113 -15.81 1.31 -13.54
N GLN A 114 -14.64 1.67 -14.06
CA GLN A 114 -13.91 0.83 -15.01
C GLN A 114 -13.40 -0.46 -14.36
N LEU A 115 -12.82 -0.37 -13.15
CA LEU A 115 -12.41 -1.56 -12.38
C LEU A 115 -13.60 -2.49 -12.11
N GLU A 116 -14.76 -1.93 -11.74
CA GLU A 116 -15.98 -2.69 -11.48
C GLU A 116 -16.54 -3.36 -12.74
N ARG A 117 -16.55 -2.65 -13.88
CA ARG A 117 -16.94 -3.23 -15.18
C ARG A 117 -16.02 -4.39 -15.55
N MET A 118 -14.70 -4.21 -15.43
CA MET A 118 -13.71 -5.23 -15.74
C MET A 118 -13.82 -6.45 -14.81
N ALA A 119 -14.08 -6.24 -13.51
CA ALA A 119 -14.34 -7.32 -12.56
C ALA A 119 -15.61 -8.09 -12.96
N SER A 120 -16.70 -7.37 -13.26
CA SER A 120 -17.99 -7.96 -13.64
C SER A 120 -17.91 -8.78 -14.91
N ALA A 121 -17.20 -8.29 -15.94
CA ALA A 121 -16.98 -9.01 -17.20
C ALA A 121 -16.22 -10.34 -17.01
N ARG A 122 -15.46 -10.47 -15.91
CA ARG A 122 -14.72 -11.69 -15.54
C ARG A 122 -15.48 -12.57 -14.55
N GLY A 123 -16.71 -12.22 -14.18
CA GLY A 123 -17.46 -12.88 -13.11
C GLY A 123 -16.83 -12.72 -11.72
N LEU A 124 -15.88 -11.80 -11.56
CA LEU A 124 -15.15 -11.58 -10.32
C LEU A 124 -16.00 -10.79 -9.33
N LYS A 125 -16.43 -11.44 -8.25
CA LYS A 125 -17.07 -10.77 -7.12
C LYS A 125 -16.00 -10.10 -6.25
N ALA A 126 -15.65 -8.86 -6.58
CA ALA A 126 -14.70 -8.05 -5.82
C ALA A 126 -15.36 -6.85 -5.14
N ARG A 127 -14.71 -6.37 -4.08
CA ARG A 127 -14.91 -5.07 -3.46
C ARG A 127 -13.84 -4.15 -4.00
N ILE A 128 -14.25 -3.00 -4.50
CA ILE A 128 -13.37 -2.01 -5.11
C ILE A 128 -13.58 -0.70 -4.37
N SER A 129 -12.48 -0.02 -4.08
CA SER A 129 -12.46 1.32 -3.50
C SER A 129 -11.34 2.15 -4.11
N VAL A 130 -11.47 3.47 -4.04
CA VAL A 130 -10.47 4.43 -4.52
C VAL A 130 -10.31 5.52 -3.48
N ALA A 131 -9.07 5.85 -3.09
CA ALA A 131 -8.79 6.81 -2.05
C ALA A 131 -7.43 7.52 -2.28
N PRO A 132 -7.18 8.69 -1.66
CA PRO A 132 -5.91 9.41 -1.83
C PRO A 132 -4.71 8.75 -1.13
N THR A 133 -4.96 7.77 -0.25
CA THR A 133 -3.92 6.98 0.44
C THR A 133 -4.19 5.49 0.30
N GLN A 134 -3.12 4.69 0.31
CA GLN A 134 -3.21 3.23 0.23
C GLN A 134 -4.00 2.67 1.42
N THR A 135 -3.75 3.24 2.59
CA THR A 135 -4.40 2.88 3.85
C THR A 135 -5.91 3.11 3.77
N ALA A 136 -6.34 4.27 3.29
CA ALA A 136 -7.76 4.56 3.14
C ALA A 136 -8.42 3.64 2.11
N ALA A 137 -7.77 3.41 0.95
CA ALA A 137 -8.30 2.50 -0.06
C ALA A 137 -8.51 1.09 0.52
N ARG A 138 -7.51 0.54 1.23
CA ARG A 138 -7.62 -0.78 1.89
C ARG A 138 -8.74 -0.83 2.91
N LEU A 139 -8.80 0.13 3.84
CA LEU A 139 -9.82 0.14 4.90
C LEU A 139 -11.24 0.21 4.33
N LEU A 140 -11.47 1.01 3.28
CA LEU A 140 -12.76 1.08 2.59
C LEU A 140 -13.12 -0.25 1.90
N ALA A 141 -12.17 -0.90 1.21
CA ALA A 141 -12.39 -2.21 0.59
C ALA A 141 -12.64 -3.32 1.62
N ILE A 142 -12.00 -3.23 2.79
CA ILE A 142 -12.20 -4.17 3.89
C ILE A 142 -13.61 -3.99 4.47
N ALA A 143 -14.00 -2.74 4.74
CA ALA A 143 -15.29 -2.39 5.32
C ALA A 143 -16.49 -2.73 4.41
N ASP A 144 -16.33 -2.63 3.08
CA ASP A 144 -17.40 -2.85 2.08
C ASP A 144 -18.61 -1.92 2.26
N VAL A 145 -18.35 -0.66 2.63
CA VAL A 145 -19.38 0.37 2.86
C VAL A 145 -19.15 1.57 1.96
N GLU A 146 -20.22 2.36 1.75
CA GLU A 146 -20.11 3.64 1.06
C GLU A 146 -19.57 4.75 1.99
N PRO A 147 -18.86 5.75 1.44
CA PRO A 147 -18.46 5.87 0.04
C PRO A 147 -17.27 4.97 -0.31
N ARG A 148 -17.32 4.28 -1.46
CA ARG A 148 -16.17 3.50 -1.98
C ARG A 148 -15.10 4.37 -2.64
N VAL A 149 -15.47 5.54 -3.12
CA VAL A 149 -14.59 6.48 -3.80
C VAL A 149 -14.45 7.74 -2.96
N VAL A 150 -13.21 8.06 -2.60
CA VAL A 150 -12.85 9.21 -1.78
C VAL A 150 -11.74 9.98 -2.50
N THR A 151 -11.95 11.27 -2.72
CA THR A 151 -10.97 12.18 -3.34
C THR A 151 -10.54 13.32 -2.42
N GLY A 152 -11.25 13.50 -1.31
CA GLY A 152 -11.00 14.53 -0.31
C GLY A 152 -10.30 13.98 0.93
N ASP A 153 -10.74 14.41 2.12
CA ASP A 153 -10.12 14.04 3.39
C ASP A 153 -10.31 12.54 3.71
N ALA A 154 -9.19 11.80 3.67
CA ALA A 154 -9.14 10.38 4.03
C ALA A 154 -9.55 10.14 5.49
N ALA A 155 -9.13 11.00 6.43
CA ALA A 155 -9.45 10.81 7.85
C ALA A 155 -10.96 10.92 8.08
N ALA A 156 -11.61 11.90 7.45
CA ALA A 156 -13.05 12.08 7.53
C ALA A 156 -13.82 10.88 6.95
N ALA A 157 -13.37 10.35 5.81
CA ALA A 157 -14.00 9.17 5.20
C ALA A 157 -13.88 7.91 6.07
N LEU A 158 -12.77 7.75 6.78
CA LEU A 158 -12.52 6.60 7.65
C LEU A 158 -13.18 6.72 9.02
N ALA A 159 -13.52 7.94 9.47
CA ALA A 159 -13.92 8.23 10.84
C ALA A 159 -15.09 7.37 11.35
N SER A 160 -16.07 7.07 10.47
CA SER A 160 -17.27 6.32 10.82
C SER A 160 -17.06 4.79 10.86
N LEU A 161 -15.96 4.28 10.30
CA LEU A 161 -15.71 2.86 10.17
C LEU A 161 -15.51 2.20 11.55
N PRO A 162 -15.99 0.96 11.74
CA PRO A 162 -15.75 0.21 12.96
C PRO A 162 -14.25 -0.04 13.17
N LEU A 163 -13.82 -0.02 14.44
CA LEU A 163 -12.43 -0.26 14.82
C LEU A 163 -11.94 -1.66 14.39
N GLU A 164 -12.86 -2.62 14.25
CA GLU A 164 -12.60 -3.97 13.76
C GLU A 164 -12.05 -3.99 12.32
N VAL A 165 -12.36 -2.98 11.50
CA VAL A 165 -11.81 -2.84 10.14
C VAL A 165 -10.32 -2.51 10.23
N LEU A 166 -9.93 -1.60 11.12
CA LEU A 166 -8.53 -1.27 11.38
C LEU A 166 -7.77 -2.47 11.93
N GLN A 167 -8.41 -3.25 12.81
CA GLN A 167 -7.86 -4.49 13.35
C GLN A 167 -7.53 -5.53 12.28
N GLN A 168 -8.32 -5.63 11.21
CA GLN A 168 -8.00 -6.53 10.08
C GLN A 168 -6.79 -6.06 9.27
N LEU A 169 -6.51 -4.75 9.27
CA LEU A 169 -5.40 -4.17 8.53
C LEU A 169 -4.05 -4.40 9.24
N VAL A 170 -4.06 -4.40 10.58
CA VAL A 170 -2.84 -4.44 11.40
C VAL A 170 -2.63 -5.81 12.03
N ALA A 171 -1.40 -6.33 11.97
CA ALA A 171 -1.00 -7.56 12.66
C ALA A 171 -0.77 -7.35 14.18
N THR A 172 -1.50 -6.42 14.80
CA THR A 172 -1.35 -6.09 16.22
C THR A 172 -2.11 -7.11 17.08
N PRO A 173 -1.59 -7.50 18.27
CA PRO A 173 -2.29 -8.44 19.15
C PRO A 173 -3.72 -7.99 19.47
N LEU A 174 -4.68 -8.92 19.40
CA LEU A 174 -6.09 -8.71 19.71
C LEU A 174 -6.32 -7.94 21.03
N LYS A 175 -5.41 -8.15 22.00
CA LYS A 175 -5.41 -7.50 23.32
C LYS A 175 -5.43 -5.97 23.26
N VAL A 176 -4.75 -5.34 22.30
CA VAL A 176 -4.74 -3.87 22.15
C VAL A 176 -6.13 -3.36 21.77
N PHE A 177 -6.77 -4.01 20.80
CA PHE A 177 -8.13 -3.69 20.38
C PHE A 177 -9.19 -4.04 21.44
N ASP A 178 -8.95 -5.05 22.28
CA ASP A 178 -9.82 -5.36 23.42
C ASP A 178 -9.79 -4.23 24.47
N ILE A 179 -8.60 -3.69 24.77
CA ILE A 179 -8.45 -2.56 25.70
C ILE A 179 -9.19 -1.32 25.16
N MET A 180 -9.00 -0.99 23.88
CA MET A 180 -9.68 0.13 23.24
C MET A 180 -11.22 -0.01 23.33
N ARG A 181 -11.75 -1.20 23.05
CA ARG A 181 -13.20 -1.48 23.16
C ARG A 181 -13.73 -1.34 24.59
N ARG A 182 -12.95 -1.73 25.60
CA ARG A 182 -13.32 -1.54 27.02
C ARG A 182 -13.32 -0.07 27.44
N TRP A 183 -12.55 0.77 26.77
CA TRP A 183 -12.55 2.23 26.97
C TRP A 183 -13.65 2.95 26.18
N GLY A 184 -14.52 2.20 25.49
CA GLY A 184 -15.63 2.76 24.73
C GLY A 184 -15.27 3.20 23.31
N ILE A 185 -14.04 2.98 22.86
CA ILE A 185 -13.61 3.29 21.49
C ILE A 185 -14.11 2.19 20.57
N ARG A 186 -15.01 2.54 19.65
CA ARG A 186 -15.68 1.64 18.70
C ARG A 186 -15.43 2.03 17.26
N ARG A 187 -15.05 3.28 16.98
CA ARG A 187 -14.81 3.77 15.62
C ARG A 187 -13.38 4.21 15.39
N ILE A 188 -12.94 4.15 14.13
CA ILE A 188 -11.61 4.60 13.72
C ILE A 188 -11.41 6.08 14.05
N GLY A 189 -12.41 6.93 13.83
CA GLY A 189 -12.32 8.37 14.10
C GLY A 189 -12.15 8.71 15.58
N GLU A 190 -12.79 7.94 16.47
CA GLU A 190 -12.65 8.10 17.92
C GLU A 190 -11.22 7.82 18.38
N PHE A 191 -10.60 6.78 17.81
CA PHE A 191 -9.20 6.46 18.08
C PHE A 191 -8.24 7.48 17.46
N ALA A 192 -8.50 7.90 16.21
CA ALA A 192 -7.71 8.89 15.51
C ALA A 192 -7.70 10.25 16.23
N ALA A 193 -8.81 10.62 16.88
CA ALA A 193 -8.96 11.88 17.60
C ALA A 193 -8.26 11.94 18.97
N LEU A 194 -7.73 10.82 19.49
CA LEU A 194 -7.04 10.82 20.78
C LEU A 194 -5.75 11.65 20.73
N PRO A 195 -5.34 12.30 21.84
CA PRO A 195 -4.04 12.94 21.92
C PRO A 195 -2.91 11.92 21.69
N ALA A 196 -1.98 12.23 20.79
CA ALA A 196 -0.88 11.32 20.46
C ALA A 196 -0.01 10.96 21.67
N ALA A 197 0.11 11.86 22.65
CA ALA A 197 0.81 11.62 23.92
C ALA A 197 0.12 10.53 24.77
N ASP A 198 -1.22 10.53 24.81
CA ASP A 198 -2.01 9.52 25.55
C ASP A 198 -1.92 8.15 24.87
N VAL A 199 -1.93 8.13 23.54
CA VAL A 199 -1.73 6.91 22.76
C VAL A 199 -0.32 6.37 22.97
N SER A 200 0.70 7.23 22.91
CA SER A 200 2.11 6.85 23.11
C SER A 200 2.36 6.31 24.53
N SER A 201 1.84 6.96 25.57
CA SER A 201 2.04 6.52 26.95
C SER A 201 1.42 5.15 27.25
N ARG A 202 0.30 4.81 26.60
CA ARG A 202 -0.46 3.58 26.85
C ARG A 202 -0.08 2.42 25.94
N PHE A 203 0.21 2.71 24.67
CA PHE A 203 0.42 1.71 23.63
C PHE A 203 1.81 1.79 22.97
N GLY A 204 2.66 2.72 23.42
CA GLY A 204 3.98 2.96 22.87
C GLY A 204 3.95 3.43 21.42
N GLN A 205 5.09 3.25 20.75
CA GLN A 205 5.26 3.61 19.33
C GLN A 205 4.32 2.83 18.40
N GLN A 206 3.96 1.60 18.77
CA GLN A 206 3.03 0.78 17.99
C GLN A 206 1.63 1.41 17.96
N GLY A 207 1.12 1.91 19.10
CA GLY A 207 -0.15 2.61 19.12
C GLY A 207 -0.17 3.88 18.27
N VAL A 208 0.92 4.64 18.29
CA VAL A 208 1.07 5.85 17.46
C VAL A 208 1.10 5.50 15.97
N ALA A 209 1.75 4.40 15.59
CA ALA A 209 1.74 3.92 14.22
C ALA A 209 0.34 3.50 13.77
N VAL A 210 -0.40 2.75 14.60
CA VAL A 210 -1.80 2.38 14.33
C VAL A 210 -2.70 3.62 14.26
N GLN A 211 -2.46 4.62 15.11
CA GLN A 211 -3.21 5.88 15.09
C GLN A 211 -3.01 6.64 13.78
N ARG A 212 -1.78 6.68 13.25
CA ARG A 212 -1.50 7.28 11.94
C ARG A 212 -2.28 6.60 10.82
N LEU A 213 -2.36 5.26 10.84
CA LEU A 213 -3.18 4.51 9.90
C LEU A 213 -4.68 4.85 10.07
N ALA A 214 -5.14 5.02 11.30
CA ALA A 214 -6.51 5.41 11.63
C ALA A 214 -6.86 6.80 11.06
N SER A 215 -5.89 7.73 11.07
CA SER A 215 -5.99 9.05 10.43
C SER A 215 -5.79 9.01 8.90
N GLY A 216 -5.71 7.83 8.28
CA GLY A 216 -5.57 7.68 6.84
C GLY A 216 -4.17 7.94 6.29
N PHE A 217 -3.13 8.04 7.13
CA PHE A 217 -1.75 8.19 6.67
C PHE A 217 -1.15 6.85 6.22
N ASP A 218 -0.38 6.89 5.15
CA ASP A 218 0.40 5.73 4.72
C ASP A 218 1.67 5.59 5.56
N ALA A 219 1.86 4.41 6.16
CA ALA A 219 3.06 4.10 6.92
C ALA A 219 4.31 4.01 6.04
N ARG A 220 4.14 3.61 4.78
CA ARG A 220 5.23 3.50 3.79
C ARG A 220 4.73 3.73 2.36
N PRO A 221 5.65 4.05 1.43
CA PRO A 221 5.34 4.05 0.01
C PRO A 221 4.84 2.69 -0.47
N LEU A 222 4.07 2.70 -1.56
CA LEU A 222 3.67 1.50 -2.29
C LEU A 222 4.93 0.79 -2.80
N VAL A 223 5.05 -0.50 -2.49
CA VAL A 223 6.14 -1.38 -2.92
C VAL A 223 5.60 -2.27 -4.03
N PRO A 224 5.94 -2.02 -5.31
CA PRO A 224 5.41 -2.80 -6.41
C PRO A 224 5.79 -4.28 -6.29
N ASP A 225 4.81 -5.14 -6.55
CA ASP A 225 4.97 -6.59 -6.65
C ASP A 225 6.04 -6.92 -7.71
N PRO A 226 7.09 -7.67 -7.36
CA PRO A 226 8.22 -7.93 -8.24
C PRO A 226 7.84 -8.77 -9.46
N ASP A 227 6.75 -9.54 -9.39
CA ASP A 227 6.32 -10.41 -10.47
C ASP A 227 5.59 -9.64 -11.58
N VAL A 228 5.38 -8.33 -11.44
CA VAL A 228 4.86 -7.50 -12.52
C VAL A 228 5.98 -7.25 -13.54
N PRO A 229 5.85 -7.71 -14.79
CA PRO A 229 6.88 -7.50 -15.79
C PRO A 229 7.12 -6.00 -15.98
N ARG A 230 8.35 -5.57 -15.70
CA ARG A 230 8.79 -4.20 -15.91
C ARG A 230 9.37 -4.07 -17.31
N PHE A 231 8.75 -3.21 -18.09
CA PHE A 231 9.24 -2.85 -19.42
C PHE A 231 10.20 -1.68 -19.26
N ILE A 232 11.47 -1.99 -19.04
CA ILE A 232 12.54 -1.00 -18.88
C ILE A 232 13.63 -1.32 -19.89
N GLN A 233 14.08 -0.29 -20.61
CA GLN A 233 15.27 -0.35 -21.46
C GLN A 233 16.26 0.69 -20.96
N MET A 234 17.54 0.32 -20.96
CA MET A 234 18.65 1.17 -20.53
C MET A 234 19.81 0.96 -21.48
N MET A 235 20.51 2.03 -21.81
CA MET A 235 21.75 1.98 -22.56
C MET A 235 22.76 2.89 -21.89
N GLU A 236 23.94 2.34 -21.62
CA GLU A 236 25.10 3.08 -21.17
C GLU A 236 25.84 3.62 -22.41
N LEU A 237 26.19 4.90 -22.38
CA LEU A 237 26.87 5.58 -23.47
C LEU A 237 28.35 5.66 -23.14
N GLU A 238 29.20 5.32 -24.12
CA GLU A 238 30.65 5.38 -23.96
C GLU A 238 31.16 6.82 -23.82
N TRP A 239 30.48 7.76 -24.49
CA TRP A 239 30.80 9.18 -24.48
C TRP A 239 29.54 10.02 -24.25
N PRO A 240 29.65 11.17 -23.56
CA PRO A 240 28.52 12.07 -23.39
C PRO A 240 28.03 12.59 -24.74
N LEU A 241 26.71 12.76 -24.86
CA LEU A 241 26.10 13.35 -26.05
C LEU A 241 25.80 14.83 -25.80
N GLU A 242 26.28 15.68 -26.69
CA GLU A 242 26.11 17.14 -26.59
C GLU A 242 24.96 17.68 -27.46
N THR A 243 24.41 16.84 -28.34
CA THR A 243 23.39 17.23 -29.32
C THR A 243 22.19 16.29 -29.30
N LEU A 244 21.03 16.82 -29.72
CA LEU A 244 19.76 16.08 -29.73
C LEU A 244 19.72 15.01 -30.82
N GLU A 245 20.43 15.21 -31.93
CA GLU A 245 20.38 14.34 -33.10
C GLU A 245 20.94 12.93 -32.80
N PRO A 246 22.13 12.73 -32.20
CA PRO A 246 22.59 11.44 -31.70
C PRO A 246 21.67 10.83 -30.63
N LEU A 247 21.08 11.67 -29.76
CA LEU A 247 20.16 11.22 -28.72
C LEU A 247 18.88 10.61 -29.33
N SER A 248 18.43 11.09 -30.48
CA SER A 248 17.28 10.51 -31.18
C SER A 248 17.53 9.06 -31.63
N PHE A 249 18.75 8.74 -32.08
CA PHE A 249 19.14 7.36 -32.42
C PHE A 249 19.20 6.46 -31.18
N VAL A 250 19.70 7.00 -30.06
CA VAL A 250 19.68 6.32 -28.76
C VAL A 250 18.24 6.00 -28.33
N PHE A 251 17.33 6.97 -28.47
CA PHE A 251 15.92 6.75 -28.15
C PHE A 251 15.28 5.73 -29.07
N ALA A 252 15.48 5.78 -30.39
CA ALA A 252 14.95 4.76 -31.30
C ALA A 252 15.42 3.35 -30.88
N ARG A 253 16.72 3.19 -30.59
CA ARG A 253 17.31 1.92 -30.18
C ARG A 253 16.79 1.38 -28.84
N LEU A 254 16.32 2.26 -27.96
CA LEU A 254 15.68 1.87 -26.68
C LEU A 254 14.17 1.66 -26.83
N LEU A 255 13.50 2.46 -27.67
CA LEU A 255 12.06 2.45 -27.84
C LEU A 255 11.59 1.27 -28.69
N ASP A 256 12.32 0.88 -29.75
CA ASP A 256 11.90 -0.23 -30.62
C ASP A 256 11.84 -1.58 -29.86
N PRO A 257 12.86 -1.97 -29.06
CA PRO A 257 12.78 -3.19 -28.25
C PRO A 257 11.74 -3.08 -27.13
N LEU A 258 11.53 -1.87 -26.58
CA LEU A 258 10.52 -1.63 -25.55
C LEU A 258 9.11 -1.83 -26.11
N ALA A 259 8.82 -1.25 -27.27
CA ALA A 259 7.56 -1.40 -27.98
C ALA A 259 7.32 -2.88 -28.35
N SER A 260 8.32 -3.53 -28.93
CA SER A 260 8.25 -4.96 -29.26
C SER A 260 8.00 -5.84 -28.03
N SER A 261 8.53 -5.46 -26.86
CA SER A 261 8.32 -6.19 -25.61
C SER A 261 6.89 -6.00 -25.08
N LEU A 262 6.37 -4.77 -25.16
CA LEU A 262 4.98 -4.45 -24.80
C LEU A 262 3.99 -5.20 -25.72
N GLU A 263 4.23 -5.19 -27.03
CA GLU A 263 3.41 -5.92 -28.01
C GLU A 263 3.39 -7.42 -27.75
N ARG A 264 4.56 -8.03 -27.50
CA ARG A 264 4.64 -9.46 -27.15
C ARG A 264 3.90 -9.83 -25.87
N ALA A 265 3.72 -8.86 -24.97
CA ALA A 265 2.98 -9.04 -23.73
C ALA A 265 1.49 -8.64 -23.83
N ASP A 266 1.02 -8.23 -25.01
CA ASP A 266 -0.32 -7.66 -25.23
C ASP A 266 -0.60 -6.51 -24.25
N ARG A 267 0.34 -5.55 -24.20
CA ARG A 267 0.29 -4.37 -23.33
C ARG A 267 0.55 -3.09 -24.11
N ALA A 268 0.02 -1.98 -23.60
CA ALA A 268 0.28 -0.64 -24.11
C ALA A 268 0.82 0.28 -22.99
N GLY A 269 1.70 1.20 -23.35
CA GLY A 269 2.24 2.20 -22.43
C GLY A 269 1.37 3.46 -22.39
N ALA A 270 0.80 3.80 -21.22
CA ALA A 270 0.06 5.04 -21.02
C ALA A 270 0.97 6.28 -20.85
N ALA A 271 2.19 6.06 -20.35
CA ALA A 271 3.20 7.08 -20.14
C ALA A 271 4.59 6.45 -20.23
N ILE A 272 5.55 7.22 -20.75
CA ILE A 272 6.97 6.83 -20.78
C ILE A 272 7.72 7.79 -19.86
N ARG A 273 8.54 7.24 -18.96
CA ARG A 273 9.43 8.02 -18.10
C ARG A 273 10.85 7.85 -18.59
N LEU A 274 11.46 8.96 -18.99
CA LEU A 274 12.85 9.02 -19.40
C LEU A 274 13.70 9.51 -18.22
N ALA A 275 14.85 8.88 -18.02
CA ALA A 275 15.86 9.32 -17.07
C ALA A 275 17.19 9.40 -17.82
N LEU A 276 17.73 10.61 -17.93
CA LEU A 276 19.06 10.88 -18.47
C LEU A 276 20.00 11.08 -17.29
N ARG A 277 21.18 10.46 -17.34
CA ARG A 277 22.22 10.56 -16.32
C ARG A 277 23.45 11.19 -16.94
#